data_AF-A0A8S8Z4T3-F1
#
_entry.id   AF-A0A8S8Z4T3-F1
#
_cell.length_a   1.000
_cell.length_b   1.000
_cell.length_c   1.000
_cell.angle_alpha   90.00
_cell.angle_beta   90.00
_cell.angle_gamma   90.00
#
_symmetry.space_group_name_H-M   'P 1'
#
loop_
_entity.id
_entity.type
_entity.pdbx_description
1 polymer ?
#
loop_
_entity_poly.entity_id
_entity_poly.type
_entity_poly.pdbx_seq_one_letter_code
_entity_poly.pdbx_strand_id
1 'polypeptide(L)'
;MQENLKQDLYLDGNGTLTFEFVVSVWSADACDGDQQECIPLTFTLMKGSTEIAKQEFPNVNKDGDDEVIQWNLNANETMERWNRSIEEPEIHVQFSWPGYNGWECI
;
A
#
# COMPACT_ATOMS: atom_id res chain seq x y z
N MET A 1 -25.05 -24.95 -5.29
CA MET A 1 -24.10 -24.42 -4.30
C MET A 1 -22.72 -24.72 -4.85
N GLN A 2 -21.97 -23.68 -5.23
CA GLN A 2 -20.64 -23.83 -5.79
C GLN A 2 -19.69 -23.85 -4.60
N GLU A 3 -19.33 -25.06 -4.17
CA GLU A 3 -18.49 -25.28 -3.00
C GLU A 3 -17.13 -24.60 -3.22
N ASN A 4 -16.88 -23.65 -2.33
CA ASN A 4 -15.76 -22.72 -2.32
C ASN A 4 -14.48 -23.47 -1.92
N LEU A 5 -13.79 -24.07 -2.87
CA LEU A 5 -12.39 -24.46 -2.62
C LEU A 5 -11.51 -23.20 -2.71
N LYS A 6 -11.51 -22.36 -1.67
CA LYS A 6 -10.43 -21.39 -1.47
C LYS A 6 -9.63 -21.82 -0.25
N GLN A 7 -8.43 -22.33 -0.51
CA GLN A 7 -7.50 -22.88 0.47
C GLN A 7 -6.85 -21.76 1.30
N ASP A 8 -6.37 -22.10 2.50
CA ASP A 8 -5.48 -21.25 3.29
C ASP A 8 -4.23 -20.89 2.47
N LEU A 9 -3.74 -19.64 2.61
CA LEU A 9 -2.46 -19.24 2.01
C LEU A 9 -1.34 -19.63 2.97
N TYR A 10 -0.41 -20.44 2.48
CA TYR A 10 0.82 -20.79 3.17
C TYR A 10 2.01 -20.16 2.45
N LEU A 11 2.87 -19.50 3.20
CA LEU A 11 4.14 -19.01 2.70
C LEU A 11 5.30 -19.74 3.35
N ASP A 12 6.40 -19.79 2.62
CA ASP A 12 7.69 -20.18 3.19
C ASP A 12 8.14 -19.10 4.18
N GLY A 13 8.38 -19.48 5.43
CA GLY A 13 8.88 -18.58 6.48
C GLY A 13 10.25 -17.97 6.18
N ASN A 14 10.99 -18.52 5.21
CA ASN A 14 12.25 -17.96 4.69
C ASN A 14 12.11 -17.37 3.27
N GLY A 15 10.89 -17.27 2.74
CA GLY A 15 10.63 -16.72 1.43
C GLY A 15 10.65 -15.19 1.39
N THR A 16 10.62 -14.62 0.20
CA THR A 16 10.41 -13.17 -0.01
C THR A 16 9.09 -12.97 -0.74
N LEU A 17 8.21 -12.17 -0.17
CA LEU A 17 7.03 -11.63 -0.83
C LEU A 17 7.43 -10.40 -1.63
N THR A 18 7.09 -10.38 -2.91
CA THR A 18 7.24 -9.22 -3.77
C THR A 18 5.87 -8.74 -4.19
N PHE A 19 5.56 -7.50 -3.83
CA PHE A 19 4.40 -6.78 -4.33
C PHE A 19 4.86 -5.78 -5.38
N GLU A 20 4.21 -5.80 -6.54
CA GLU A 20 4.45 -4.86 -7.63
C GLU A 20 3.16 -4.10 -7.91
N PHE A 21 3.21 -2.79 -7.79
CA PHE A 21 2.09 -1.88 -8.04
C PHE A 21 2.48 -0.90 -9.13
N VAL A 22 1.52 -0.55 -9.99
CA VAL A 22 1.62 0.61 -10.87
C VAL A 22 0.72 1.68 -10.27
N VAL A 23 1.29 2.83 -9.93
CA VAL A 23 0.56 3.97 -9.39
C VAL A 23 0.70 5.16 -10.33
N SER A 24 -0.39 5.90 -10.50
CA SER A 24 -0.39 7.22 -11.13
C SER A 24 -0.99 8.18 -10.12
N VAL A 25 -0.17 9.15 -9.70
CA VAL A 25 -0.53 10.11 -8.66
C VAL A 25 -0.45 11.50 -9.27
N TRP A 26 -1.50 12.30 -9.06
CA TRP A 26 -1.57 13.69 -9.48
C TRP A 26 -1.84 14.58 -8.27
N SER A 27 -0.85 15.37 -7.84
CA SER A 27 -0.99 16.24 -6.67
C SER A 27 0.01 17.40 -6.69
N ALA A 28 -0.31 18.50 -6.00
CA ALA A 28 0.60 19.63 -5.87
C ALA A 28 1.78 19.34 -4.91
N ASP A 29 2.87 20.09 -5.07
CA ASP A 29 4.09 19.96 -4.23
C ASP A 29 4.08 20.80 -2.94
N ALA A 30 2.95 21.43 -2.61
CA ALA A 30 2.87 22.37 -1.48
C ALA A 30 2.50 21.66 -0.16
N CYS A 31 3.48 21.15 0.57
CA CYS A 31 3.31 20.72 1.97
C CYS A 31 3.73 21.81 2.99
N ASP A 32 3.62 23.08 2.60
CA ASP A 32 4.20 24.22 3.33
C ASP A 32 3.21 24.93 4.26
N GLY A 33 2.09 24.30 4.61
CA GLY A 33 1.09 24.88 5.52
C GLY A 33 1.17 24.27 6.92
N ASP A 34 1.17 25.12 7.96
CA ASP A 34 1.15 24.73 9.39
C ASP A 34 -0.08 23.86 9.79
N GLN A 35 -1.03 23.65 8.87
CA GLN A 35 -2.26 22.87 9.07
C GLN A 35 -2.40 21.67 8.12
N GLN A 36 -1.42 21.41 7.24
CA GLN A 36 -1.51 20.38 6.22
C GLN A 36 -0.61 19.19 6.58
N GLU A 37 -1.19 18.11 7.13
CA GLU A 37 -0.46 16.86 7.32
C GLU A 37 -0.38 16.10 5.98
N CYS A 38 0.77 16.21 5.32
CA CYS A 38 1.04 15.43 4.11
C CYS A 38 1.44 14.00 4.48
N ILE A 39 0.72 13.03 3.92
CA ILE A 39 1.00 11.61 4.12
C ILE A 39 1.63 11.09 2.82
N PRO A 40 2.90 10.64 2.85
CA PRO A 40 3.54 10.04 1.68
C PRO A 40 2.79 8.77 1.27
N LEU A 41 3.00 8.32 0.02
CA LEU A 41 2.37 7.08 -0.43
C LEU A 41 2.84 5.95 0.47
N THR A 42 1.89 5.28 1.11
CA THR A 42 2.16 4.33 2.17
C THR A 42 1.36 3.07 1.90
N PHE A 43 2.07 1.95 1.83
CA PHE A 43 1.45 0.62 1.75
C PHE A 43 1.61 -0.09 3.08
N THR A 44 0.51 -0.63 3.58
CA THR A 44 0.47 -1.42 4.80
C THR A 44 -0.14 -2.78 4.50
N LEU A 45 0.60 -3.84 4.81
CA LEU A 45 0.12 -5.21 4.74
C LEU A 45 -0.55 -5.55 6.07
N MET A 46 -1.85 -5.80 6.00
CA MET A 46 -2.69 -6.20 7.12
C MET A 46 -2.97 -7.69 7.07
N LYS A 47 -3.12 -8.29 8.24
CA LYS A 47 -3.63 -9.65 8.44
C LYS A 47 -4.82 -9.55 9.39
N GLY A 48 -6.03 -9.54 8.83
CA GLY A 48 -7.21 -9.14 9.58
C GLY A 48 -7.05 -7.73 10.17
N SER A 49 -7.11 -7.59 11.49
CA SER A 49 -6.93 -6.30 12.18
C SER A 49 -5.49 -5.95 12.56
N THR A 50 -4.51 -6.80 12.22
CA THR A 50 -3.11 -6.62 12.63
C THR A 50 -2.27 -6.08 11.48
N GLU A 51 -1.54 -5.00 11.72
CA GLU A 51 -0.49 -4.52 10.83
C GLU A 51 0.73 -5.45 10.92
N ILE A 52 1.11 -6.02 9.78
CA ILE A 52 2.20 -6.99 9.67
C ILE A 52 3.46 -6.33 9.10
N ALA A 53 3.28 -5.41 8.16
CA ALA A 53 4.38 -4.63 7.59
C ALA A 53 3.85 -3.32 7.00
N LYS A 54 4.71 -2.30 6.97
CA LYS A 54 4.42 -0.99 6.40
C LYS A 54 5.63 -0.48 5.62
N GLN A 55 5.39 0.15 4.49
CA GLN A 55 6.41 0.81 3.67
C GLN A 55 5.91 2.16 3.18
N GLU A 56 6.75 3.18 3.37
CA GLU A 56 6.50 4.54 2.90
C GLU A 56 7.35 4.84 1.66
N PHE A 57 6.77 5.54 0.70
CA PHE A 57 7.33 5.96 -0.57
C PHE A 57 7.25 7.49 -0.66
N PRO A 58 8.22 8.22 -0.08
CA PRO A 58 8.15 9.68 0.02
C PRO A 58 8.38 10.40 -1.31
N ASN A 59 9.01 9.73 -2.28
CA ASN A 59 9.45 10.33 -3.54
C ASN A 59 8.64 9.84 -4.75
N VAL A 60 7.37 9.47 -4.54
CA VAL A 60 6.48 9.09 -5.65
C VAL A 60 6.29 10.29 -6.60
N ASN A 61 6.29 10.02 -7.90
CA ASN A 61 5.98 11.00 -8.93
C ASN A 61 4.54 11.51 -8.75
N LYS A 62 4.37 12.84 -8.82
CA LYS A 62 3.07 13.52 -8.65
C LYS A 62 2.56 14.19 -9.94
N ASP A 63 3.25 13.96 -11.05
CA ASP A 63 2.96 14.52 -12.38
C ASP A 63 1.99 13.63 -13.18
N GLY A 64 1.35 12.64 -12.56
CA GLY A 64 0.35 11.77 -13.21
C GLY A 64 0.93 10.69 -14.13
N ASP A 65 2.24 10.63 -14.29
CA ASP A 65 2.90 9.52 -14.98
C ASP A 65 2.81 8.22 -14.16
N ASP A 66 2.77 7.10 -14.88
CA ASP A 66 2.78 5.78 -14.27
C ASP A 66 4.16 5.49 -13.64
N GLU A 67 4.16 5.18 -12.34
CA GLU A 67 5.34 4.73 -11.61
C GLU A 67 5.16 3.29 -11.12
N VAL A 68 6.17 2.45 -11.36
CA VAL A 68 6.21 1.08 -10.86
C VAL A 68 6.86 1.07 -9.48
N ILE A 69 6.10 0.66 -8.47
CA ILE A 69 6.56 0.50 -7.10
C ILE A 69 6.69 -0.98 -6.78
N GLN A 70 7.91 -1.37 -6.44
CA GLN A 70 8.21 -2.71 -5.96
C GLN A 70 8.46 -2.69 -4.46
N TRP A 71 7.67 -3.47 -3.72
CA TRP A 71 7.84 -3.67 -2.29
C TRP A 71 8.20 -5.11 -2.00
N ASN A 72 9.43 -5.32 -1.50
CA ASN A 72 9.92 -6.63 -1.11
C ASN A 72 9.87 -6.77 0.41
N LEU A 73 9.19 -7.82 0.86
CA LEU A 73 9.07 -8.19 2.25
C LEU A 73 9.65 -9.58 2.45
N ASN A 74 10.58 -9.71 3.39
CA ASN A 74 11.01 -11.03 3.83
C ASN A 74 9.91 -11.61 4.70
N ALA A 75 9.46 -12.82 4.36
CA ALA A 75 8.51 -13.56 5.17
C ALA A 75 9.11 -13.80 6.56
N ASN A 76 8.23 -13.86 7.55
CA ASN A 76 8.57 -14.18 8.93
C ASN A 76 7.51 -15.13 9.48
N GLU A 77 7.69 -15.62 10.71
CA GLU A 77 6.77 -16.57 11.36
C GLU A 77 5.32 -16.04 11.45
N THR A 78 5.09 -14.72 11.46
CA THR A 78 3.73 -14.13 11.51
C THR A 78 3.04 -14.05 10.14
N MET A 79 3.81 -14.20 9.06
CA MET A 79 3.42 -14.21 7.65
C MET A 79 3.32 -15.62 7.05
N GLU A 80 3.53 -16.70 7.81
CA GLU A 80 3.53 -18.07 7.23
C GLU A 80 2.14 -18.60 6.86
N ARG A 81 1.08 -18.08 7.48
CA ARG A 81 -0.29 -18.56 7.27
C ARG A 81 -1.30 -17.43 7.34
N TRP A 82 -2.19 -17.35 6.34
CA TRP A 82 -3.41 -16.54 6.39
C TRP A 82 -4.66 -17.41 6.31
N ASN A 83 -5.57 -17.20 7.25
CA ASN A 83 -6.86 -17.86 7.28
C ASN A 83 -7.92 -16.98 6.61
N ARG A 84 -8.59 -17.51 5.59
CA ARG A 84 -9.64 -16.83 4.82
C ARG A 84 -10.74 -16.16 5.66
N SER A 85 -11.02 -16.65 6.86
CA SER A 85 -12.24 -16.24 7.59
C SER A 85 -12.04 -15.05 8.55
N ILE A 86 -10.84 -14.86 9.08
CA ILE A 86 -10.56 -13.88 10.15
C ILE A 86 -9.27 -13.11 9.88
N GLU A 87 -8.35 -13.71 9.12
CA GLU A 87 -7.00 -13.22 8.90
C GLU A 87 -6.73 -13.14 7.39
N GLU A 88 -7.67 -12.60 6.62
CA GLU A 88 -7.44 -12.36 5.18
C GLU A 88 -6.35 -11.28 5.01
N PRO A 89 -5.40 -11.45 4.06
CA PRO A 89 -4.40 -10.42 3.79
C PRO A 89 -5.04 -9.25 3.06
N GLU A 90 -4.84 -8.03 3.56
CA GLU A 90 -5.29 -6.80 2.92
C GLU A 90 -4.10 -5.85 2.71
N ILE A 91 -4.10 -5.11 1.61
CA ILE A 91 -3.17 -4.00 1.39
C ILE A 91 -3.94 -2.70 1.62
N HIS A 92 -3.57 -1.97 2.67
CA HIS A 92 -4.07 -0.64 2.93
C HIS A 92 -3.15 0.35 2.24
N VAL A 93 -3.74 1.26 1.47
CA VAL A 93 -3.02 2.29 0.72
C VAL A 93 -3.44 3.65 1.27
N GLN A 94 -2.45 4.46 1.62
CA GLN A 94 -2.67 5.83 2.11
C GLN A 94 -1.81 6.80 1.32
N PHE A 95 -2.42 7.92 0.94
CA PHE A 95 -1.75 9.05 0.30
C PHE A 95 -2.58 10.29 0.58
N SER A 96 -1.95 11.37 1.06
CA SER A 96 -2.64 12.64 1.34
C SER A 96 -1.72 13.80 1.00
N TRP A 97 -1.98 14.43 -0.14
CA TRP A 97 -1.30 15.63 -0.63
C TRP A 97 -2.35 16.59 -1.19
N PRO A 98 -2.10 17.90 -1.17
CA PRO A 98 -3.04 18.86 -1.74
C PRO A 98 -3.19 18.65 -3.25
N GLY A 99 -4.40 18.88 -3.77
CA GLY A 99 -4.62 19.00 -5.20
C GLY A 99 -4.00 20.29 -5.74
N TYR A 100 -3.77 20.33 -7.06
CA TYR A 100 -3.40 21.58 -7.74
C TYR A 100 -4.47 22.64 -7.53
N ASN A 101 -4.05 23.83 -7.10
CA ASN A 101 -4.90 24.98 -6.81
C ASN A 101 -4.43 26.25 -7.57
N GLY A 102 -3.82 26.06 -8.75
CA GLY A 102 -3.33 27.15 -9.59
C GLY A 102 -4.44 27.90 -10.34
N TRP A 103 -4.06 28.98 -11.02
CA TRP A 103 -4.96 29.78 -11.87
C TRP A 103 -5.62 28.97 -13.00
N GLU A 104 -5.05 27.80 -13.32
CA GLU A 104 -5.56 26.82 -14.27
C GLU A 104 -6.81 26.06 -13.78
N CYS A 105 -7.19 26.22 -12.50
CA CYS A 105 -8.36 25.57 -11.89
C CYS A 105 -9.57 26.52 -11.71
N ILE A 106 -9.62 27.66 -12.42
CA ILE A 106 -10.75 28.63 -12.45
C ILE A 106 -11.72 28.33 -13.59
#